data_AF-A0A183NKC1-F1
#
_entry.id   AF-A0A183NKC1-F1
#
_cell.length_a   1.000
_cell.length_b   1.000
_cell.length_c   1.000
_cell.angle_alpha   90.00
_cell.angle_beta   90.00
_cell.angle_gamma   90.00
#
_symmetry.space_group_name_H-M   'P 1'
#
loop_
_entity.id
_entity.type
_entity.pdbx_description
1 polymer ?
#
loop_
_entity_poly.entity_id
_entity_poly.type
_entity_poly.pdbx_seq_one_letter_code
_entity_poly.pdbx_strand_id
1 'polypeptide(L)'
;WAPGQYHSPHKSSDSYGTYVFGAPLYQYLCIFECLPTTMSVNSSSWEMDHTRAVKDYQRSSADQPVPLPRELRPTCVLQRTMAYLLASIADRPEIDTSRSLWKPWYEFMWTRTRAIRKDIRQQNLCCPIVIGVIERIARFHIFCAARLVDQPVDTFDPRINSENLTQCLQTLKEMYSDLDSPITSENMCPNEAEFRGYMLHIFTFGVFLLFYFSEAQRLPERLRQSKPVRFAFATHEALITNNYIRFFRLARQATCLVACLMHRYFVQIRSQALMKLSCAFAGHPKREVHVSIVSSFRGYYSNFNSWNHESIETKPPWKTWKHWTVASS
;
A
#
# COMPACT_ATOMS: atom_id res chain seq x y z
N TRP A 1 19.81 4.14 -24.69
CA TRP A 1 20.06 5.21 -23.70
C TRP A 1 20.77 6.32 -24.45
N ALA A 2 20.06 7.41 -24.75
CA ALA A 2 20.66 8.64 -25.26
C ALA A 2 20.35 9.73 -24.22
N PRO A 3 21.33 10.57 -23.84
CA PRO A 3 21.08 11.66 -22.91
C PRO A 3 20.16 12.68 -23.57
N GLY A 4 19.04 12.99 -22.91
CA GLY A 4 18.15 14.06 -23.36
C GLY A 4 18.92 15.39 -23.35
N GLN A 5 19.06 16.01 -24.52
CA GLN A 5 19.54 17.37 -24.64
C GLN A 5 18.51 18.31 -24.00
N TYR A 6 18.87 18.91 -22.87
CA TYR A 6 18.22 20.12 -22.39
C TYR A 6 18.82 21.30 -23.16
N HIS A 7 18.05 21.90 -24.06
CA HIS A 7 18.42 23.16 -24.68
C HIS A 7 18.39 24.28 -23.65
N SER A 8 19.48 25.05 -23.58
CA SER A 8 19.57 26.30 -22.84
C SER A 8 18.63 27.34 -23.47
N PRO A 9 17.79 28.05 -22.69
CA PRO A 9 16.86 29.01 -23.28
C PRO A 9 17.58 30.30 -23.66
N HIS A 10 17.74 30.51 -24.97
CA HIS A 10 17.93 31.85 -25.52
C HIS A 10 16.70 32.71 -25.23
N LYS A 11 16.96 33.96 -24.82
CA LYS A 11 15.96 35.00 -24.59
C LYS A 11 15.19 35.32 -25.88
N SER A 12 13.89 35.06 -25.88
CA SER A 12 12.95 35.84 -26.70
C SER A 12 11.61 35.92 -25.98
N SER A 13 11.23 37.15 -25.70
CA SER A 13 9.97 37.61 -25.14
C SER A 13 8.79 37.17 -26.00
N ASP A 14 7.78 36.52 -25.40
CA ASP A 14 6.48 37.15 -25.16
C ASP A 14 5.46 36.15 -24.60
N SER A 15 4.76 36.63 -23.56
CA SER A 15 3.37 36.32 -23.17
C SER A 15 2.96 34.85 -22.99
N TYR A 16 2.75 34.42 -21.75
CA TYR A 16 1.59 33.64 -21.23
C TYR A 16 1.97 32.91 -19.93
N GLY A 17 1.21 33.21 -18.86
CA GLY A 17 1.15 32.39 -17.64
C GLY A 17 2.30 32.61 -16.66
N THR A 18 2.00 33.26 -15.54
CA THR A 18 2.88 33.46 -14.39
C THR A 18 3.40 32.13 -13.82
N TYR A 19 4.54 31.66 -14.34
CA TYR A 19 5.45 30.82 -13.57
C TYR A 19 6.03 31.69 -12.45
N VAL A 20 5.74 31.34 -11.21
CA VAL A 20 6.45 31.90 -10.05
C VAL A 20 7.90 31.40 -10.13
N PHE A 21 8.73 32.16 -10.84
CA PHE A 21 10.19 32.07 -10.76
C PHE A 21 10.61 32.52 -9.36
N GLY A 22 11.00 31.59 -8.51
CA GLY A 22 11.45 31.90 -7.14
C GLY A 22 11.58 30.73 -6.16
N ALA A 23 11.10 29.53 -6.50
CA ALA A 23 11.34 28.33 -5.70
C ALA A 23 12.70 27.71 -6.08
N PRO A 24 13.69 27.62 -5.18
CA PRO A 24 14.96 27.01 -5.55
C PRO A 24 14.80 25.51 -5.76
N LEU A 25 15.68 24.92 -6.59
CA LEU A 25 15.65 23.50 -6.99
C LEU A 25 15.54 22.50 -5.82
N TYR A 26 15.91 22.90 -4.60
CA TYR A 26 15.73 22.10 -3.39
C TYR A 26 14.27 21.75 -3.07
N GLN A 27 13.29 22.49 -3.61
CA GLN A 27 11.88 22.30 -3.28
C GLN A 27 11.22 21.13 -4.04
N TYR A 28 11.92 20.55 -5.01
CA TYR A 28 11.41 19.48 -5.88
C TYR A 28 12.27 18.20 -5.88
N LEU A 29 13.48 18.26 -5.29
CA LEU A 29 14.40 17.14 -5.25
C LEU A 29 14.24 16.36 -3.95
N CYS A 30 13.78 15.12 -4.07
CA CYS A 30 13.65 14.26 -2.90
C CYS A 30 15.02 13.72 -2.50
N ILE A 31 15.30 13.67 -1.19
CA ILE A 31 16.53 13.12 -0.59
C ILE A 31 16.94 11.74 -1.17
N PHE A 32 15.97 10.95 -1.64
CA PHE A 32 16.21 9.64 -2.22
C PHE A 32 16.82 9.66 -3.63
N GLU A 33 16.79 10.82 -4.30
CA GLU A 33 17.23 11.05 -5.69
C GLU A 33 18.48 11.94 -5.77
N CYS A 34 19.05 12.36 -4.64
CA CYS A 34 20.20 13.27 -4.61
C CYS A 34 21.53 12.51 -4.58
N LEU A 35 22.58 13.14 -5.14
CA LEU A 35 23.95 12.64 -5.05
C LEU A 35 24.42 12.62 -3.58
N PRO A 36 25.02 11.52 -3.09
CA PRO A 36 25.51 11.44 -1.70
C PRO A 36 26.51 12.55 -1.34
N THR A 37 27.30 13.01 -2.30
CA THR A 37 28.31 14.08 -2.14
C THR A 37 27.68 15.45 -1.84
N THR A 38 26.45 15.69 -2.30
CA THR A 38 25.72 16.95 -2.07
C THR A 38 24.97 16.99 -0.74
N MET A 39 24.96 15.88 0.01
CA MET A 39 24.36 15.80 1.34
C MET A 39 25.29 16.27 2.47
N SER A 40 26.52 16.72 2.15
CA SER A 40 27.44 17.32 3.12
C SER A 40 27.06 18.77 3.41
N VAL A 41 27.17 19.17 4.69
CA VAL A 41 26.60 20.38 5.32
C VAL A 41 27.03 21.72 4.67
N ASN A 42 27.97 21.71 3.71
CA ASN A 42 28.52 22.92 3.08
C ASN A 42 28.26 23.04 1.56
N SER A 43 27.49 22.13 0.93
CA SER A 43 27.16 22.25 -0.49
C SER A 43 25.84 23.00 -0.68
N SER A 44 25.89 24.19 -1.28
CA SER A 44 24.72 25.04 -1.55
C SER A 44 23.88 24.57 -2.75
N SER A 45 24.26 23.50 -3.44
CA SER A 45 23.50 22.87 -4.53
C SER A 45 23.17 21.41 -4.21
N TRP A 46 21.89 21.09 -4.09
CA TRP A 46 21.38 19.72 -4.16
C TRP A 46 21.37 19.29 -5.63
N GLU A 47 22.13 18.25 -5.98
CA GLU A 47 22.22 17.76 -7.35
C GLU A 47 21.52 16.42 -7.52
N MET A 48 20.76 16.31 -8.61
CA MET A 48 20.02 15.09 -8.96
C MET A 48 20.98 13.99 -9.42
N ASP A 49 20.89 12.83 -8.78
CA ASP A 49 21.45 11.59 -9.29
C ASP A 49 20.46 10.97 -10.30
N HIS A 50 20.73 11.18 -11.59
CA HIS A 50 19.91 10.63 -12.68
C HIS A 50 19.81 9.10 -12.67
N THR A 51 20.73 8.39 -12.00
CA THR A 51 20.66 6.93 -11.86
C THR A 51 19.65 6.49 -10.80
N ARG A 52 19.21 7.42 -9.93
CA ARG A 52 18.28 7.20 -8.82
C ARG A 52 16.93 7.89 -9.00
N ALA A 53 16.84 8.83 -9.95
CA ALA A 53 15.63 9.57 -10.25
C ALA A 53 14.49 8.66 -10.71
N VAL A 54 13.30 8.87 -10.15
CA VAL A 54 12.08 8.13 -10.51
C VAL A 54 11.02 9.13 -10.95
N LYS A 55 10.38 8.86 -12.10
CA LYS A 55 9.29 9.69 -12.63
C LYS A 55 8.21 9.96 -11.56
N ASP A 56 7.97 11.24 -11.28
CA ASP A 56 6.94 11.69 -10.34
C ASP A 56 5.52 11.67 -10.97
N TYR A 57 4.50 11.61 -10.12
CA TYR A 57 3.12 11.69 -10.54
C TYR A 57 2.75 13.13 -10.89
N GLN A 58 2.39 13.33 -12.15
CA GLN A 58 1.76 14.56 -12.61
C GLN A 58 0.25 14.38 -12.70
N ARG A 59 -0.51 15.31 -12.11
CA ARG A 59 -1.97 15.32 -12.22
C ARG A 59 -2.39 15.51 -13.68
N SER A 60 -3.48 14.86 -14.07
CA SER A 60 -4.09 15.12 -15.37
C SER A 60 -4.82 16.47 -15.33
N SER A 61 -4.65 17.28 -16.37
CA SER A 61 -5.45 18.47 -16.67
C SER A 61 -6.22 18.26 -17.98
N ALA A 62 -7.28 19.03 -18.20
CA ALA A 62 -8.08 18.94 -19.43
C ALA A 62 -7.23 19.24 -20.68
N ASP A 63 -6.27 20.17 -20.55
CA ASP A 63 -5.38 20.58 -21.63
C ASP A 63 -4.09 19.74 -21.71
N GLN A 64 -3.95 18.67 -20.92
CA GLN A 64 -2.74 17.85 -20.97
C GLN A 64 -2.70 17.09 -22.31
N PRO A 65 -1.66 17.28 -23.14
CA PRO A 65 -1.55 16.54 -24.39
C PRO A 65 -1.40 15.04 -24.11
N VAL A 66 -1.80 14.22 -25.08
CA VAL A 66 -1.54 12.78 -25.02
C VAL A 66 -0.04 12.57 -24.84
N PRO A 67 0.40 11.83 -23.80
CA PRO A 67 1.81 11.65 -23.53
C PRO A 67 2.48 10.94 -24.70
N LEU A 68 3.70 11.38 -25.02
CA LEU A 68 4.50 10.75 -26.06
C LEU A 68 4.95 9.36 -25.61
N PRO A 69 5.17 8.40 -26.53
CA PRO A 69 5.60 7.04 -26.15
C PRO A 69 6.86 7.01 -25.25
N ARG A 70 7.82 7.91 -25.49
CA ARG A 70 9.05 8.04 -24.69
C ARG A 70 8.83 8.56 -23.26
N GLU A 71 7.67 9.16 -22.99
CA GLU A 71 7.29 9.66 -21.66
C GLU A 71 6.62 8.57 -20.81
N LEU A 72 6.28 7.43 -21.41
CA LEU A 72 5.63 6.30 -20.74
C LEU A 72 6.65 5.17 -20.53
N ARG A 73 6.69 4.62 -19.31
CA ARG A 73 7.56 3.47 -19.02
C ARG A 73 6.97 2.21 -19.65
N PRO A 74 7.72 1.45 -20.47
CA PRO A 74 7.28 0.14 -20.93
C PRO A 74 7.26 -0.88 -19.78
N THR A 75 6.58 -2.00 -19.96
CA THR A 75 6.35 -3.04 -18.95
C THR A 75 7.61 -3.46 -18.18
N CYS A 76 8.72 -3.72 -18.86
CA CYS A 76 9.98 -4.12 -18.22
C CYS A 76 10.58 -3.01 -17.34
N VAL A 77 10.39 -1.74 -17.73
CA VAL A 77 10.84 -0.58 -16.95
C VAL A 77 9.93 -0.36 -15.74
N LEU A 78 8.61 -0.53 -15.88
CA LEU A 78 7.67 -0.47 -14.74
C LEU A 78 8.04 -1.51 -13.66
N GLN A 79 8.33 -2.74 -14.07
CA GLN A 79 8.78 -3.81 -13.17
C GLN A 79 10.10 -3.46 -12.48
N ARG A 80 11.10 -3.00 -13.25
CA ARG A 80 12.41 -2.58 -12.71
C ARG A 80 12.29 -1.40 -11.74
N THR A 81 11.47 -0.40 -12.08
CA THR A 81 11.22 0.74 -11.18
C THR A 81 10.58 0.28 -9.88
N MET A 82 9.55 -0.57 -9.94
CA MET A 82 8.94 -1.09 -8.72
C MET A 82 9.92 -1.92 -7.89
N ALA A 83 10.75 -2.75 -8.54
CA ALA A 83 11.81 -3.49 -7.87
C ALA A 83 12.83 -2.56 -7.19
N TYR A 84 13.26 -1.48 -7.85
CA TYR A 84 14.14 -0.47 -7.26
C TYR A 84 13.51 0.22 -6.03
N LEU A 85 12.25 0.64 -6.11
CA LEU A 85 11.55 1.28 -4.98
C LEU A 85 11.53 0.35 -3.75
N LEU A 86 11.23 -0.94 -3.95
CA LEU A 86 11.25 -1.92 -2.86
C LEU A 86 12.65 -2.31 -2.39
N ALA A 87 13.63 -2.35 -3.29
CA ALA A 87 14.99 -2.77 -3.00
C ALA A 87 15.77 -1.70 -2.23
N SER A 88 15.65 -0.45 -2.67
CA SER A 88 16.56 0.64 -2.29
C SER A 88 15.92 1.70 -1.41
N ILE A 89 14.58 1.80 -1.41
CA ILE A 89 13.86 2.90 -0.75
C ILE A 89 12.95 2.41 0.38
N ALA A 90 12.26 1.27 0.25
CA ALA A 90 11.25 0.83 1.21
C ALA A 90 11.73 0.75 2.68
N ASP A 91 12.96 0.30 2.94
CA ASP A 91 13.50 0.14 4.31
C ASP A 91 14.09 1.43 4.90
N ARG A 92 14.19 2.51 4.12
CA ARG A 92 14.93 3.73 4.52
C ARG A 92 14.48 4.33 5.87
N PRO A 93 13.17 4.48 6.16
CA PRO A 93 12.73 5.07 7.44
C PRO A 93 13.01 4.18 8.65
N GLU A 94 13.15 2.87 8.45
CA GLU A 94 13.47 1.94 9.54
C GLU A 94 14.97 1.98 9.89
N ILE A 95 15.82 2.37 8.94
CA ILE A 95 17.26 2.56 9.15
C ILE A 95 17.55 3.93 9.80
N ASP A 96 16.67 4.91 9.60
CA ASP A 96 16.81 6.26 10.15
C ASP A 96 16.40 6.32 11.62
N THR A 97 17.39 6.47 12.50
CA THR A 97 17.19 6.62 13.95
C THR A 97 16.47 7.91 14.33
N SER A 98 16.44 8.94 13.46
CA SER A 98 15.80 10.22 13.77
C SER A 98 14.27 10.21 13.62
N ARG A 99 13.70 9.19 12.95
CA ARG A 99 12.28 9.10 12.55
C ARG A 99 11.78 10.28 11.68
N SER A 100 12.67 11.16 11.23
CA SER A 100 12.30 12.33 10.43
C SER A 100 12.01 11.95 8.97
N LEU A 101 12.44 10.77 8.53
CA LEU A 101 12.26 10.33 7.15
C LEU A 101 10.85 9.80 6.82
N TRP A 102 9.97 9.54 7.78
CA TRP A 102 8.67 8.91 7.51
C TRP A 102 7.79 9.70 6.55
N LYS A 103 7.69 11.02 6.76
CA LYS A 103 6.92 11.92 5.88
C LYS A 103 7.49 11.96 4.46
N PRO A 104 8.75 12.40 4.23
CA PRO A 104 9.29 12.48 2.87
C PRO A 104 9.36 11.11 2.19
N TRP A 105 9.58 10.03 2.94
CA TRP A 105 9.55 8.67 2.40
C TRP A 105 8.17 8.26 1.92
N TYR A 106 7.13 8.44 2.73
CA TYR A 106 5.78 8.06 2.34
C TYR A 106 5.38 8.89 1.12
N GLU A 107 5.59 10.21 1.16
CA GLU A 107 5.34 11.13 0.04
C GLU A 107 6.02 10.70 -1.26
N PHE A 108 7.29 10.34 -1.19
CA PHE A 108 8.02 9.80 -2.33
C PHE A 108 7.40 8.49 -2.84
N MET A 109 7.23 7.50 -1.96
CA MET A 109 6.76 6.18 -2.35
C MET A 109 5.35 6.21 -2.97
N TRP A 110 4.40 6.94 -2.36
CA TRP A 110 3.03 6.98 -2.86
C TRP A 110 2.90 7.75 -4.17
N THR A 111 3.69 8.81 -4.38
CA THR A 111 3.69 9.56 -5.65
C THR A 111 4.32 8.74 -6.78
N ARG A 112 5.46 8.09 -6.56
CA ARG A 112 6.12 7.24 -7.59
C ARG A 112 5.27 6.02 -7.96
N THR A 113 4.65 5.36 -6.98
CA THR A 113 3.75 4.23 -7.25
C THR A 113 2.45 4.66 -7.94
N ARG A 114 1.94 5.87 -7.66
CA ARG A 114 0.82 6.46 -8.41
C ARG A 114 1.20 6.79 -9.85
N ALA A 115 2.42 7.28 -10.10
CA ALA A 115 2.93 7.49 -11.45
C ALA A 115 3.03 6.17 -12.24
N ILE A 116 3.51 5.09 -11.60
CA ILE A 116 3.56 3.74 -12.22
C ILE A 116 2.17 3.30 -12.66
N ARG A 117 1.15 3.44 -11.79
CA ARG A 117 -0.24 3.10 -12.14
C ARG A 117 -0.81 4.00 -13.24
N LYS A 118 -0.43 5.29 -13.28
CA LYS A 118 -0.83 6.21 -14.36
C LYS A 118 -0.29 5.71 -15.71
N ASP A 119 1.00 5.36 -15.79
CA ASP A 119 1.62 4.85 -17.01
C ASP A 119 0.97 3.52 -17.48
N ILE A 120 0.63 2.63 -16.55
CA ILE A 120 -0.09 1.38 -16.85
C ILE A 120 -1.45 1.68 -17.50
N ARG A 121 -2.23 2.58 -16.90
CA ARG A 121 -3.56 2.94 -17.38
C ARG A 121 -3.51 3.64 -18.74
N GLN A 122 -2.57 4.58 -18.93
CA GLN A 122 -2.43 5.32 -20.19
C GLN A 122 -2.03 4.43 -21.37
N GLN A 123 -1.36 3.32 -21.10
CA GLN A 123 -0.97 2.34 -22.10
C GLN A 123 -1.94 1.14 -22.21
N ASN A 124 -3.01 1.10 -21.40
CA ASN A 124 -3.94 -0.04 -21.30
C ASN A 124 -3.22 -1.40 -21.14
N LEU A 125 -2.19 -1.47 -20.30
CA LEU A 125 -1.40 -2.69 -20.13
C LEU A 125 -2.13 -3.70 -19.23
N CYS A 126 -2.27 -4.93 -19.69
CA CYS A 126 -2.77 -6.07 -18.90
C CYS A 126 -1.93 -7.31 -19.19
N CYS A 127 -1.08 -7.71 -18.23
CA CYS A 127 -0.28 -8.94 -18.30
C CYS A 127 0.23 -9.33 -16.90
N PRO A 128 0.73 -10.57 -16.70
CA PRO A 128 1.20 -11.04 -15.38
C PRO A 128 2.25 -10.15 -14.72
N ILE A 129 3.16 -9.56 -15.52
CA ILE A 129 4.19 -8.65 -15.00
C ILE A 129 3.54 -7.38 -14.40
N VAL A 130 2.58 -6.79 -15.12
CA VAL A 130 1.87 -5.58 -14.69
C VAL A 130 1.02 -5.86 -13.46
N ILE A 131 0.32 -6.99 -13.44
CA ILE A 131 -0.43 -7.46 -12.28
C ILE A 131 0.50 -7.52 -11.06
N GLY A 132 1.63 -8.22 -11.17
CA GLY A 132 2.61 -8.31 -10.10
C GLY A 132 3.16 -6.95 -9.63
N VAL A 133 3.21 -5.93 -10.50
CA VAL A 133 3.58 -4.56 -10.10
C VAL A 133 2.47 -3.93 -9.25
N ILE A 134 1.21 -3.97 -9.70
CA ILE A 134 0.08 -3.38 -8.97
C ILE A 134 -0.15 -4.10 -7.63
N GLU A 135 0.01 -5.42 -7.61
CA GLU A 135 -0.03 -6.22 -6.38
C GLU A 135 0.96 -5.71 -5.33
N ARG A 136 2.22 -5.45 -5.72
CA ARG A 136 3.24 -4.91 -4.80
C ARG A 136 2.86 -3.50 -4.30
N ILE A 137 2.26 -2.67 -5.14
CA ILE A 137 1.77 -1.34 -4.74
C ILE A 137 0.61 -1.46 -3.73
N ALA A 138 -0.33 -2.38 -3.96
CA ALA A 138 -1.42 -2.65 -3.04
C ALA A 138 -0.89 -3.14 -1.68
N ARG A 139 0.05 -4.09 -1.67
CA ARG A 139 0.69 -4.57 -0.42
C ARG A 139 1.42 -3.44 0.33
N PHE A 140 2.09 -2.54 -0.38
CA PHE A 140 2.69 -1.33 0.20
C PHE A 140 1.65 -0.46 0.93
N HIS A 141 0.51 -0.17 0.29
CA HIS A 141 -0.54 0.63 0.93
C HIS A 141 -1.22 -0.08 2.12
N ILE A 142 -1.35 -1.41 2.07
CA ILE A 142 -1.84 -2.20 3.23
C ILE A 142 -0.87 -2.06 4.40
N PHE A 143 0.43 -2.20 4.15
CA PHE A 143 1.45 -2.03 5.17
C PHE A 143 1.43 -0.63 5.79
N CYS A 144 1.44 0.42 4.96
CA CYS A 144 1.42 1.80 5.43
C CYS A 144 0.20 2.12 6.29
N ALA A 145 -0.97 1.54 5.99
CA ALA A 145 -2.19 1.75 6.77
C ALA A 145 -2.05 1.35 8.24
N ALA A 146 -1.27 0.30 8.54
CA ALA A 146 -1.05 -0.13 9.92
C ALA A 146 0.24 0.47 10.50
N ARG A 147 1.31 0.56 9.71
CA ARG A 147 2.61 1.06 10.20
C ARG A 147 2.57 2.54 10.56
N LEU A 148 1.81 3.34 9.81
CA LEU A 148 1.74 4.79 9.96
C LEU A 148 0.47 5.25 10.69
N VAL A 149 -0.27 4.33 11.33
CA VAL A 149 -1.55 4.66 11.98
C VAL A 149 -1.43 5.70 13.09
N ASP A 150 -0.28 5.75 13.76
CA ASP A 150 0.00 6.69 14.85
C ASP A 150 0.75 7.95 14.38
N GLN A 151 0.97 8.11 13.06
CA GLN A 151 1.60 9.31 12.52
C GLN A 151 0.61 10.48 12.41
N PRO A 152 1.06 11.74 12.53
CA PRO A 152 0.20 12.89 12.30
C PRO A 152 -0.38 12.89 10.88
N VAL A 153 -1.58 13.44 10.71
CA VAL A 153 -2.28 13.51 9.41
C VAL A 153 -1.43 14.22 8.34
N ASP A 154 -0.68 15.25 8.74
CA ASP A 154 0.24 15.98 7.86
C ASP A 154 1.45 15.14 7.38
N THR A 155 1.69 13.99 8.00
CA THR A 155 2.71 13.00 7.62
C THR A 155 2.09 11.83 6.85
N PHE A 156 0.91 11.38 7.27
CA PHE A 156 0.18 10.29 6.66
C PHE A 156 -1.32 10.56 6.69
N ASP A 157 -1.93 10.78 5.52
CA ASP A 157 -3.38 10.84 5.38
C ASP A 157 -3.93 9.41 5.15
N PRO A 158 -4.61 8.81 6.14
CA PRO A 158 -5.14 7.45 6.04
C PRO A 158 -6.24 7.32 4.98
N ARG A 159 -7.00 8.40 4.70
CA ARG A 159 -8.05 8.41 3.68
C ARG A 159 -7.42 8.36 2.30
N ILE A 160 -6.42 9.20 2.03
CA ILE A 160 -5.69 9.17 0.75
C ILE A 160 -5.03 7.81 0.54
N ASN A 161 -4.40 7.23 1.58
CA ASN A 161 -3.82 5.90 1.48
C ASN A 161 -4.88 4.84 1.12
N SER A 162 -6.05 4.89 1.79
CA SER A 162 -7.14 3.95 1.55
C SER A 162 -7.74 4.09 0.15
N GLU A 163 -7.86 5.31 -0.38
CA GLU A 163 -8.29 5.55 -1.76
C GLU A 163 -7.31 4.95 -2.77
N ASN A 164 -6.01 5.14 -2.56
CA ASN A 164 -4.98 4.57 -3.42
C ASN A 164 -5.01 3.04 -3.40
N LEU A 165 -5.19 2.43 -2.22
CA LEU A 165 -5.34 0.98 -2.07
C LEU A 165 -6.58 0.46 -2.80
N THR A 166 -7.75 1.09 -2.59
CA THR A 166 -9.00 0.72 -3.27
C THR A 166 -8.85 0.79 -4.78
N GLN A 167 -8.20 1.82 -5.31
CA GLN A 167 -7.93 1.93 -6.75
C GLN A 167 -7.02 0.81 -7.26
N CYS A 168 -5.98 0.41 -6.49
CA CYS A 168 -5.15 -0.74 -6.87
C CYS A 168 -5.97 -2.03 -6.94
N LEU A 169 -6.79 -2.28 -5.91
CA LEU A 169 -7.61 -3.48 -5.84
C LEU A 169 -8.67 -3.52 -6.94
N GLN A 170 -9.29 -2.38 -7.27
CA GLN A 170 -10.23 -2.31 -8.38
C GLN A 170 -9.56 -2.63 -9.72
N THR A 171 -8.37 -2.06 -9.98
CA THR A 171 -7.61 -2.40 -11.19
C THR A 171 -7.19 -3.88 -11.22
N LEU A 172 -6.79 -4.46 -10.08
CA LEU A 172 -6.51 -5.89 -10.01
C LEU A 172 -7.77 -6.73 -10.27
N LYS A 173 -8.94 -6.33 -9.75
CA LYS A 173 -10.21 -7.02 -10.00
C LYS A 173 -10.50 -7.09 -11.50
N GLU A 174 -10.34 -5.98 -12.20
CA GLU A 174 -10.54 -5.87 -13.65
C GLU A 174 -9.53 -6.75 -14.41
N MET A 175 -8.23 -6.61 -14.13
CA MET A 175 -7.18 -7.40 -14.79
C MET A 175 -7.31 -8.90 -14.58
N TYR A 176 -7.70 -9.36 -13.38
CA TYR A 176 -7.96 -10.77 -13.14
C TYR A 176 -9.14 -11.28 -13.95
N SER A 177 -10.21 -10.48 -14.09
CA SER A 177 -11.37 -10.83 -14.92
C SER A 177 -11.01 -10.87 -16.40
N ASP A 178 -10.20 -9.93 -16.89
CA ASP A 178 -9.78 -9.87 -18.30
C ASP A 178 -8.90 -11.09 -18.69
N LEU A 179 -8.20 -11.68 -17.71
CA LEU A 179 -7.38 -12.88 -17.89
C LEU A 179 -8.09 -14.16 -17.45
N ASP A 180 -9.39 -14.11 -17.12
CA ASP A 180 -10.14 -15.26 -16.61
C ASP A 180 -10.50 -16.22 -17.76
N SER A 181 -9.54 -17.06 -18.13
CA SER A 181 -9.75 -18.25 -18.93
C SER A 181 -9.42 -19.50 -18.10
N PRO A 182 -10.24 -20.57 -18.15
CA PRO A 182 -10.12 -21.75 -17.29
C PRO A 182 -8.75 -22.45 -17.33
N ILE A 183 -8.00 -22.27 -18.42
CA ILE A 183 -6.73 -22.95 -18.68
C ILE A 183 -5.52 -22.09 -18.28
N THR A 184 -5.69 -20.77 -18.17
CA THR A 184 -4.56 -19.81 -18.07
C THR A 184 -4.48 -19.09 -16.73
N SER A 185 -5.60 -18.91 -16.02
CA SER A 185 -5.65 -18.04 -14.83
C SER A 185 -4.78 -18.51 -13.66
N GLU A 186 -4.64 -19.83 -13.43
CA GLU A 186 -3.88 -20.34 -12.28
C GLU A 186 -2.36 -20.21 -12.46
N ASN A 187 -1.85 -20.39 -13.69
CA ASN A 187 -0.43 -20.18 -14.00
C ASN A 187 -0.09 -18.69 -14.16
N MET A 188 -1.02 -17.86 -14.62
CA MET A 188 -0.76 -16.45 -14.91
C MET A 188 -0.94 -15.54 -13.70
N CYS A 189 -1.85 -15.87 -12.78
CA CYS A 189 -2.26 -15.03 -11.65
C CYS A 189 -2.20 -15.79 -10.30
N PRO A 190 -1.03 -16.27 -9.85
CA PRO A 190 -0.91 -17.12 -8.66
C PRO A 190 -1.38 -16.45 -7.36
N ASN A 191 -1.35 -15.10 -7.30
CA ASN A 191 -1.75 -14.35 -6.11
C ASN A 191 -3.20 -13.89 -6.14
N GLU A 192 -4.00 -14.25 -7.16
CA GLU A 192 -5.39 -13.77 -7.26
C GLU A 192 -6.17 -14.03 -5.96
N ALA A 193 -6.08 -15.25 -5.42
CA ALA A 193 -6.74 -15.63 -4.17
C ALA A 193 -6.39 -14.69 -3.00
N GLU A 194 -5.11 -14.31 -2.87
CA GLU A 194 -4.64 -13.36 -1.84
C GLU A 194 -5.36 -12.01 -1.97
N PHE A 195 -5.40 -11.46 -3.18
CA PHE A 195 -6.01 -10.15 -3.43
C PHE A 195 -7.53 -10.16 -3.36
N ARG A 196 -8.19 -11.26 -3.77
CA ARG A 196 -9.63 -11.46 -3.50
C ARG A 196 -9.90 -11.45 -1.99
N GLY A 197 -9.04 -12.08 -1.20
CA GLY A 197 -9.07 -12.02 0.27
C GLY A 197 -8.94 -10.58 0.79
N TYR A 198 -7.99 -9.80 0.28
CA TYR A 198 -7.85 -8.38 0.65
C TYR A 198 -9.07 -7.53 0.29
N MET A 199 -9.65 -7.74 -0.89
CA MET A 199 -10.89 -7.06 -1.30
C MET A 199 -12.02 -7.34 -0.32
N LEU A 200 -12.21 -8.60 0.08
CA LEU A 200 -13.19 -8.98 1.08
C LEU A 200 -12.92 -8.31 2.43
N HIS A 201 -11.65 -8.28 2.86
CA HIS A 201 -11.29 -7.61 4.11
C HIS A 201 -11.52 -6.09 4.11
N ILE A 202 -11.44 -5.42 2.95
CA ILE A 202 -11.66 -3.96 2.87
C ILE A 202 -13.13 -3.63 2.64
N PHE A 203 -13.78 -4.29 1.69
CA PHE A 203 -15.09 -3.87 1.21
C PHE A 203 -16.26 -4.49 1.98
N THR A 204 -16.06 -5.65 2.61
CA THR A 204 -17.13 -6.37 3.33
C THR A 204 -17.42 -5.78 4.72
N PHE A 205 -16.80 -4.65 5.07
CA PHE A 205 -16.94 -4.00 6.37
C PHE A 205 -17.53 -2.59 6.27
N GLY A 206 -17.95 -2.17 5.07
CA GLY A 206 -18.60 -0.88 4.81
C GLY A 206 -20.00 -1.05 4.22
N VAL A 207 -20.56 0.06 3.70
CA VAL A 207 -21.91 0.11 3.09
C VAL A 207 -22.12 -0.88 1.91
N PHE A 208 -21.04 -1.39 1.33
CA PHE A 208 -21.06 -2.33 0.20
C PHE A 208 -20.92 -3.80 0.60
N LEU A 209 -21.09 -4.13 1.89
CA LEU A 209 -20.95 -5.47 2.45
C LEU A 209 -21.70 -6.54 1.65
N LEU A 210 -23.00 -6.33 1.44
CA LEU A 210 -23.86 -7.31 0.75
C LEU A 210 -23.46 -7.51 -0.71
N PHE A 211 -23.05 -6.43 -1.39
CA PHE A 211 -22.62 -6.48 -2.78
C PHE A 211 -21.35 -7.32 -2.94
N TYR A 212 -20.32 -7.04 -2.14
CA TYR A 212 -19.06 -7.78 -2.22
C TYR A 212 -19.18 -9.23 -1.73
N PHE A 213 -20.07 -9.49 -0.77
CA PHE A 213 -20.36 -10.86 -0.37
C PHE A 213 -21.01 -11.65 -1.52
N SER A 214 -21.99 -11.07 -2.21
CA SER A 214 -22.63 -11.68 -3.38
C SER A 214 -21.63 -11.93 -4.52
N GLU A 215 -20.77 -10.95 -4.80
CA GLU A 215 -19.69 -11.10 -5.79
C GLU A 215 -18.72 -12.21 -5.41
N ALA A 216 -18.38 -12.34 -4.13
CA ALA A 216 -17.50 -13.41 -3.65
C ALA A 216 -18.14 -14.81 -3.78
N GLN A 217 -19.47 -14.91 -3.70
CA GLN A 217 -20.18 -16.15 -3.99
C GLN A 217 -20.14 -16.51 -5.49
N ARG A 218 -19.92 -15.54 -6.39
CA ARG A 218 -19.78 -15.78 -7.83
C ARG A 218 -18.36 -16.13 -8.28
N LEU A 219 -17.38 -16.05 -7.38
CA LEU A 219 -16.01 -16.46 -7.70
C LEU A 219 -15.96 -17.95 -8.09
N PRO A 220 -15.05 -18.34 -8.99
CA PRO A 220 -14.75 -19.74 -9.28
C PRO A 220 -14.49 -20.54 -8.00
N GLU A 221 -14.90 -21.82 -7.99
CA GLU A 221 -14.81 -22.68 -6.81
C GLU A 221 -13.38 -22.76 -6.24
N ARG A 222 -12.37 -22.81 -7.12
CA ARG A 222 -10.95 -22.77 -6.74
C ARG A 222 -10.61 -21.57 -5.84
N LEU A 223 -11.15 -20.40 -6.16
CA LEU A 223 -10.91 -19.17 -5.40
C LEU A 223 -11.74 -19.15 -4.13
N ARG A 224 -13.01 -19.59 -4.18
CA ARG A 224 -13.86 -19.68 -2.97
C ARG A 224 -13.28 -20.61 -1.92
N GLN A 225 -12.67 -21.72 -2.34
CA GLN A 225 -12.05 -22.69 -1.45
C GLN A 225 -10.63 -22.33 -1.02
N SER A 226 -10.04 -21.30 -1.63
CA SER A 226 -8.69 -20.85 -1.27
C SER A 226 -8.62 -20.37 0.18
N LYS A 227 -7.47 -20.59 0.83
CA LYS A 227 -7.23 -20.18 2.22
C LYS A 227 -7.51 -18.69 2.46
N PRO A 228 -7.04 -17.74 1.62
CA PRO A 228 -7.26 -16.31 1.87
C PRO A 228 -8.74 -15.91 1.83
N VAL A 229 -9.51 -16.45 0.88
CA VAL A 229 -10.94 -16.14 0.71
C VAL A 229 -11.76 -16.75 1.86
N ARG A 230 -11.51 -18.02 2.21
CA ARG A 230 -12.16 -18.66 3.36
C ARG A 230 -11.86 -17.95 4.68
N PHE A 231 -10.62 -17.48 4.86
CA PHE A 231 -10.23 -16.72 6.05
C PHE A 231 -10.96 -15.37 6.13
N ALA A 232 -11.12 -14.68 4.99
CA ALA A 232 -11.89 -13.44 4.93
C ALA A 232 -13.36 -13.66 5.30
N PHE A 233 -13.99 -14.72 4.79
CA PHE A 233 -15.36 -15.10 5.19
C PHE A 233 -15.47 -15.43 6.68
N ALA A 234 -14.55 -16.22 7.24
CA ALA A 234 -14.56 -16.55 8.66
C ALA A 234 -14.39 -15.32 9.55
N THR A 235 -13.56 -14.37 9.13
CA THR A 235 -13.35 -13.10 9.83
C THR A 235 -14.59 -12.22 9.76
N HIS A 236 -15.21 -12.15 8.58
CA HIS A 236 -16.45 -11.43 8.36
C HIS A 236 -17.61 -11.99 9.20
N GLU A 237 -17.77 -13.33 9.22
CA GLU A 237 -18.75 -14.03 10.05
C GLU A 237 -18.58 -13.69 11.53
N ALA A 238 -17.35 -13.72 12.04
CA ALA A 238 -17.05 -13.36 13.43
C ALA A 238 -17.42 -11.91 13.74
N LEU A 239 -17.29 -11.00 12.78
CA LEU A 239 -17.69 -9.61 12.95
C LEU A 239 -19.21 -9.43 12.99
N ILE A 240 -19.94 -9.96 11.99
CA ILE A 240 -21.40 -9.75 11.89
C ILE A 240 -22.16 -10.41 13.03
N THR A 241 -21.65 -11.54 13.55
CA THR A 241 -22.19 -12.21 14.74
C THR A 241 -21.73 -11.55 16.04
N ASN A 242 -20.90 -10.51 15.96
CA ASN A 242 -20.30 -9.79 17.08
C ASN A 242 -19.65 -10.77 18.09
N ASN A 243 -18.92 -11.75 17.53
CA ASN A 243 -18.13 -12.73 18.24
C ASN A 243 -16.67 -12.25 18.33
N TYR A 244 -16.46 -11.25 19.19
CA TYR A 244 -15.16 -10.60 19.38
C TYR A 244 -14.05 -11.59 19.80
N ILE A 245 -14.39 -12.67 20.54
CA ILE A 245 -13.43 -13.73 20.91
C ILE A 245 -12.92 -14.44 19.65
N ARG A 246 -13.82 -14.90 18.77
CA ARG A 246 -13.46 -15.56 17.51
C ARG A 246 -12.68 -14.62 16.61
N PHE A 247 -13.08 -13.35 16.51
CA PHE A 247 -12.38 -12.34 15.72
C PHE A 247 -10.91 -12.18 16.17
N PHE A 248 -10.65 -11.98 17.46
CA PHE A 248 -9.26 -11.84 17.96
C PHE A 248 -8.47 -13.15 17.93
N ARG A 249 -9.13 -14.33 17.94
CA ARG A 249 -8.47 -15.61 17.65
C ARG A 249 -8.01 -15.69 16.20
N LEU A 250 -8.86 -15.31 15.25
CA LEU A 250 -8.51 -15.24 13.83
C LEU A 250 -7.41 -14.21 13.59
N ALA A 251 -7.49 -13.03 14.21
CA ALA A 251 -6.47 -11.98 14.08
C ALA A 251 -5.06 -12.47 14.43
N ARG A 252 -4.93 -13.35 15.43
CA ARG A 252 -3.64 -13.97 15.81
C ARG A 252 -3.13 -15.01 14.81
N GLN A 253 -3.99 -15.54 13.96
CA GLN A 253 -3.65 -16.51 12.90
C GLN A 253 -3.47 -15.84 11.52
N ALA A 254 -3.78 -14.54 11.42
CA ALA A 254 -3.73 -13.81 10.17
C ALA A 254 -2.28 -13.66 9.68
N THR A 255 -2.09 -13.61 8.36
CA THR A 255 -0.83 -13.14 7.80
C THR A 255 -0.63 -11.66 8.15
N CYS A 256 0.61 -11.17 8.12
CA CYS A 256 0.93 -9.78 8.47
C CYS A 256 0.02 -8.76 7.77
N LEU A 257 -0.14 -8.86 6.44
CA LEU A 257 -0.98 -7.93 5.69
C LEU A 257 -2.48 -8.06 6.00
N VAL A 258 -2.97 -9.27 6.22
CA VAL A 258 -4.37 -9.47 6.65
C VAL A 258 -4.58 -8.88 8.04
N ALA A 259 -3.63 -9.05 8.97
CA ALA A 259 -3.69 -8.43 10.29
C ALA A 259 -3.71 -6.89 10.19
N CYS A 260 -2.92 -6.29 9.30
CA CYS A 260 -2.97 -4.85 9.00
C CYS A 260 -4.36 -4.39 8.53
N LEU A 261 -5.03 -5.18 7.69
CA LEU A 261 -6.40 -4.88 7.26
C LEU A 261 -7.40 -5.03 8.40
N MET A 262 -7.27 -6.09 9.21
CA MET A 262 -8.14 -6.34 10.36
C MET A 262 -8.03 -5.28 11.45
N HIS A 263 -6.84 -4.66 11.62
CA HIS A 263 -6.59 -3.62 12.61
C HIS A 263 -7.57 -2.45 12.52
N ARG A 264 -8.03 -2.13 11.31
CA ARG A 264 -9.05 -1.08 11.03
C ARG A 264 -10.34 -1.25 11.84
N TYR A 265 -10.69 -2.48 12.21
CA TYR A 265 -11.93 -2.80 12.92
C TYR A 265 -11.73 -2.99 14.43
N PHE A 266 -10.50 -2.91 14.93
CA PHE A 266 -10.23 -3.19 16.32
C PHE A 266 -10.98 -2.24 17.24
N VAL A 267 -10.97 -0.93 16.97
CA VAL A 267 -11.66 0.05 17.82
C VAL A 267 -13.16 -0.27 17.92
N GLN A 268 -13.80 -0.54 16.77
CA GLN A 268 -15.22 -0.90 16.70
C GLN A 268 -15.53 -2.17 17.50
N ILE A 269 -14.76 -3.24 17.29
CA ILE A 269 -15.01 -4.55 17.93
C ILE A 269 -14.73 -4.48 19.43
N ARG A 270 -13.67 -3.75 19.84
CA ARG A 270 -13.36 -3.51 21.25
C ARG A 270 -14.49 -2.75 21.95
N SER A 271 -15.01 -1.71 21.31
CA SER A 271 -16.15 -0.95 21.82
C SER A 271 -17.39 -1.83 22.00
N GLN A 272 -17.75 -2.61 20.96
CA GLN A 272 -18.88 -3.55 21.03
C GLN A 272 -18.71 -4.62 22.11
N ALA A 273 -17.49 -5.15 22.29
CA ALA A 273 -17.18 -6.12 23.33
C ALA A 273 -17.34 -5.52 24.74
N LEU A 274 -16.80 -4.31 24.96
CA LEU A 274 -16.92 -3.61 26.24
C LEU A 274 -18.37 -3.26 26.58
N MET A 275 -19.16 -2.84 25.61
CA MET A 275 -20.59 -2.59 25.80
C MET A 275 -21.34 -3.86 26.21
N LYS A 276 -21.10 -4.98 25.53
CA LYS A 276 -21.70 -6.28 25.89
C LYS A 276 -21.30 -6.73 27.30
N LEU A 277 -20.03 -6.59 27.66
CA LEU A 277 -19.55 -6.91 29.00
C LEU A 277 -20.22 -6.01 30.04
N SER A 278 -20.26 -4.69 29.80
CA SER A 278 -20.93 -3.74 30.70
C SER A 278 -22.40 -4.10 30.95
N CYS A 279 -23.16 -4.41 29.91
CA CYS A 279 -24.54 -4.86 30.05
C CYS A 279 -24.67 -6.17 30.84
N ALA A 280 -23.77 -7.14 30.62
CA ALA A 280 -23.79 -8.42 31.33
C ALA A 280 -23.43 -8.29 32.82
N PHE A 281 -22.59 -7.30 33.17
CA PHE A 281 -22.21 -7.00 34.56
C PHE A 281 -23.10 -5.95 35.23
N ALA A 282 -24.11 -5.41 34.54
CA ALA A 282 -25.06 -4.47 35.12
C ALA A 282 -25.84 -5.13 36.27
N GLY A 283 -25.68 -4.61 37.49
CA GLY A 283 -26.28 -5.19 38.70
C GLY A 283 -25.47 -6.31 39.36
N HIS A 284 -24.30 -6.68 38.81
CA HIS A 284 -23.43 -7.68 39.42
C HIS A 284 -22.74 -7.10 40.68
N PRO A 285 -22.61 -7.87 41.78
CA PRO A 285 -22.04 -7.37 43.05
C PRO A 285 -20.57 -6.95 42.94
N LYS A 286 -19.82 -7.51 41.98
CA LYS A 286 -18.51 -7.00 41.58
C LYS A 286 -18.69 -5.82 40.63
N ARG A 287 -18.48 -4.60 41.14
CA ARG A 287 -18.58 -3.33 40.39
C ARG A 287 -17.34 -3.02 39.54
N GLU A 288 -16.25 -3.75 39.76
CA GLU A 288 -14.99 -3.56 39.05
C GLU A 288 -14.65 -4.85 38.27
N VAL A 289 -14.55 -4.72 36.95
CA VAL A 289 -13.87 -5.71 36.13
C VAL A 289 -12.39 -5.34 36.18
N HIS A 290 -11.60 -6.10 36.94
CA HIS A 290 -10.15 -5.99 36.88
C HIS A 290 -9.68 -6.42 35.48
N VAL A 291 -9.50 -5.45 34.61
CA VAL A 291 -8.92 -5.62 33.28
C VAL A 291 -7.41 -5.82 33.46
N SER A 292 -6.97 -7.00 33.93
CA SER A 292 -5.60 -7.46 33.69
C SER A 292 -5.30 -7.58 32.17
N ILE A 293 -6.38 -7.54 31.39
CA ILE A 293 -6.51 -7.52 29.92
C ILE A 293 -5.89 -6.28 29.25
N VAL A 294 -5.30 -5.33 29.98
CA VAL A 294 -4.44 -4.32 29.34
C VAL A 294 -3.23 -5.00 28.69
N SER A 295 -2.71 -6.15 29.16
CA SER A 295 -1.69 -6.90 28.41
C SER A 295 -2.23 -7.62 27.16
N SER A 296 -3.53 -7.90 27.06
CA SER A 296 -4.12 -8.60 25.89
C SER A 296 -4.71 -7.64 24.84
N PHE A 297 -5.14 -6.44 25.24
CA PHE A 297 -5.65 -5.39 24.33
C PHE A 297 -4.61 -4.31 24.03
N ARG A 298 -3.74 -3.95 25.00
CA ARG A 298 -2.55 -3.10 24.80
C ARG A 298 -1.36 -3.90 24.29
N GLY A 299 -1.30 -5.19 24.60
CA GLY A 299 -0.33 -6.11 24.00
C GLY A 299 -0.48 -6.22 22.49
N TYR A 300 -1.54 -5.72 21.86
CA TYR A 300 -1.52 -5.58 20.41
C TYR A 300 -0.67 -4.42 19.90
N TYR A 301 -0.39 -3.38 20.71
CA TYR A 301 0.52 -2.29 20.39
C TYR A 301 1.94 -2.58 20.92
N SER A 302 2.06 -3.12 22.14
CA SER A 302 3.34 -3.61 22.68
C SER A 302 3.85 -4.83 21.90
N ASN A 303 2.97 -5.78 21.55
CA ASN A 303 3.27 -6.84 20.60
C ASN A 303 3.02 -6.43 19.15
N PHE A 304 2.56 -5.22 18.80
CA PHE A 304 2.81 -4.73 17.44
C PHE A 304 4.31 -4.42 17.31
N ASN A 305 4.88 -3.79 18.35
CA ASN A 305 6.31 -3.59 18.45
C ASN A 305 7.08 -4.90 18.69
N SER A 306 6.53 -5.88 19.42
CA SER A 306 7.16 -7.21 19.54
C SER A 306 6.90 -8.12 18.32
N TRP A 307 5.82 -7.94 17.56
CA TRP A 307 5.62 -8.52 16.21
C TRP A 307 6.52 -7.81 15.18
N ASN A 308 6.81 -6.51 15.35
CA ASN A 308 7.84 -5.78 14.61
C ASN A 308 9.25 -6.31 14.91
N HIS A 309 9.46 -6.89 16.10
CA HIS A 309 10.66 -7.65 16.40
C HIS A 309 10.51 -9.08 15.84
N GLU A 310 9.80 -10.03 16.45
CA GLU A 310 9.89 -11.45 16.08
C GLU A 310 9.36 -11.86 14.68
N SER A 311 8.32 -11.20 14.14
CA SER A 311 7.73 -11.58 12.83
C SER A 311 8.15 -10.69 11.66
N ILE A 312 8.71 -9.50 11.93
CA ILE A 312 9.33 -8.62 10.92
C ILE A 312 10.86 -8.77 10.89
N GLU A 313 11.51 -9.23 11.98
CA GLU A 313 12.96 -9.50 12.00
C GLU A 313 13.37 -10.70 11.16
N THR A 314 12.47 -11.65 10.88
CA THR A 314 12.86 -12.77 9.98
C THR A 314 13.01 -12.31 8.52
N LYS A 315 12.44 -11.13 8.17
CA LYS A 315 12.71 -10.26 7.00
C LYS A 315 11.52 -9.28 6.86
N PRO A 316 11.73 -7.96 6.62
CA PRO A 316 10.63 -7.05 6.31
C PRO A 316 9.67 -7.62 5.25
N PRO A 317 8.35 -7.37 5.32
CA PRO A 317 7.36 -8.00 4.44
C PRO A 317 7.69 -7.85 2.94
N TRP A 318 8.31 -6.73 2.55
CA TRP A 318 8.74 -6.51 1.17
C TRP A 318 9.99 -7.28 0.77
N LYS A 319 10.83 -7.76 1.70
CA LYS A 319 11.96 -8.65 1.40
C LYS A 319 11.47 -10.05 0.98
N THR A 320 10.30 -10.52 1.43
CA THR A 320 9.68 -11.72 0.85
C THR A 320 9.05 -11.42 -0.52
N TRP A 321 8.60 -10.17 -0.78
CA TRP A 321 8.18 -9.75 -2.13
C TRP A 321 9.33 -9.62 -3.14
N LYS A 322 10.58 -9.57 -2.67
CA LYS A 322 11.82 -9.60 -3.50
C LYS A 322 12.13 -11.00 -4.04
N HIS A 323 11.63 -12.08 -3.43
CA HIS A 323 12.00 -13.46 -3.76
C HIS A 323 11.17 -14.14 -4.88
N TRP A 324 10.32 -13.38 -5.60
CA TRP A 324 9.46 -13.92 -6.67
C TRP A 324 9.84 -13.39 -8.07
N THR A 325 11.14 -13.21 -8.34
CA THR A 325 11.63 -12.70 -9.64
C THR A 325 12.43 -13.68 -10.47
N VAL A 326 12.55 -14.97 -10.13
CA VAL A 326 13.17 -15.95 -11.04
C VAL A 326 12.53 -17.32 -10.88
N ALA A 327 11.61 -17.65 -11.78
CA ALA A 327 11.30 -19.02 -12.18
C ALA A 327 10.86 -19.01 -13.65
N SER A 328 11.81 -18.70 -14.53
CA SER A 328 11.82 -19.12 -15.93
C SER A 328 13.23 -18.84 -16.45
N SER A 329 13.99 -19.93 -16.55
CA SER A 329 15.25 -20.08 -17.30
C SER A 329 15.20 -19.45 -18.68
#